data_AF-A0A6J1VX56-F1
#
_entry.id   AF-A0A6J1VX56-F1
#
_cell.length_a   1.000
_cell.length_b   1.000
_cell.length_c   1.000
_cell.angle_alpha   90.00
_cell.angle_beta   90.00
_cell.angle_gamma   90.00
#
_symmetry.space_group_name_H-M   'P 1'
#
loop_
_entity.id
_entity.type
_entity.pdbx_description
1 polymer ?
#
loop_
_entity_poly.entity_id
_entity_poly.type
_entity_poly.pdbx_seq_one_letter_code
_entity_poly.pdbx_strand_id
1 'polypeptide(L)'
;KPFDVQRVITAAVSNIIVSILLGKRYDYEDPTFLRLLEIITENIHLSGTPNILLYNIFPMLGFLLGARKKVTNNRKEFHDFLQTTFIEYVKNLDENDPRNFIDSFLIQQREENKKMANGYFHNENLKAVSSNLFAAGTETTGSTLRWAILLMMKYPEIQ
;
A
#
# COMPACT_ATOMS: atom_id res chain seq x y z
N LYS A 1 -4.68 -25.06 -17.50
CA LYS A 1 -4.75 -25.62 -16.12
C LYS A 1 -5.49 -24.61 -15.25
N PRO A 2 -6.39 -25.02 -14.35
CA PRO A 2 -6.97 -24.11 -13.36
C PRO A 2 -5.88 -23.40 -12.55
N PHE A 3 -6.08 -22.13 -12.22
CA PHE A 3 -5.15 -21.34 -11.41
C PHE A 3 -5.91 -20.34 -10.53
N ASP A 4 -5.26 -19.88 -9.46
CA ASP A 4 -5.81 -18.86 -8.58
C ASP A 4 -5.64 -17.47 -9.20
N VAL A 5 -6.77 -16.87 -9.61
CA VAL A 5 -6.81 -15.53 -10.23
C VAL A 5 -6.46 -14.41 -9.25
N GLN A 6 -6.61 -14.64 -7.94
CA GLN A 6 -6.41 -13.60 -6.93
C GLN A 6 -4.98 -13.06 -6.97
N ARG A 7 -4.00 -13.95 -6.98
CA ARG A 7 -2.58 -13.55 -6.96
C ARG A 7 -2.22 -12.70 -8.18
N VAL A 8 -2.62 -13.16 -9.36
CA VAL A 8 -2.29 -12.49 -10.63
C VAL A 8 -2.94 -11.11 -10.71
N ILE A 9 -4.23 -11.01 -10.35
CA ILE A 9 -4.97 -9.74 -10.42
C ILE A 9 -4.45 -8.75 -9.39
N THR A 10 -4.27 -9.18 -8.13
CA THR A 10 -3.76 -8.31 -7.09
C THR A 10 -2.35 -7.81 -7.44
N ALA A 11 -1.46 -8.70 -7.90
CA ALA A 11 -0.12 -8.32 -8.36
C ALA A 11 -0.17 -7.32 -9.52
N ALA A 12 -1.05 -7.53 -10.51
CA ALA A 12 -1.21 -6.64 -11.65
C ALA A 12 -1.66 -5.23 -11.23
N VAL A 13 -2.72 -5.14 -10.43
CA VAL A 13 -3.27 -3.88 -9.91
C VAL A 13 -2.24 -3.16 -9.03
N SER A 14 -1.62 -3.88 -8.09
CA SER A 14 -0.61 -3.30 -7.22
C SER A 14 0.57 -2.74 -8.00
N ASN A 15 1.01 -3.43 -9.07
CA ASN A 15 2.09 -2.94 -9.91
C ASN A 15 1.75 -1.62 -10.63
N ILE A 16 0.49 -1.33 -10.92
CA ILE A 16 0.08 -0.02 -11.44
C ILE A 16 0.38 1.07 -10.39
N ILE A 17 0.01 0.81 -9.13
CA ILE A 17 0.26 1.76 -8.04
C ILE A 17 1.75 1.87 -7.72
N VAL A 18 2.51 0.77 -7.71
CA VAL A 18 3.98 0.79 -7.58
C VAL A 18 4.59 1.63 -8.70
N SER A 19 4.12 1.49 -9.94
CA SER A 19 4.64 2.29 -11.05
C SER A 19 4.39 3.78 -10.87
N ILE A 20 3.24 4.18 -10.32
CA ILE A 20 2.95 5.59 -10.02
C ILE A 20 3.84 6.08 -8.86
N LEU A 21 3.96 5.28 -7.80
CA LEU A 21 4.72 5.65 -6.62
C LEU A 21 6.22 5.74 -6.90
N LEU A 22 6.79 4.73 -7.55
CA LEU A 22 8.22 4.46 -7.65
C LEU A 22 8.79 4.49 -9.07
N GLY A 23 7.95 4.60 -10.10
CA GLY A 23 8.40 4.51 -11.50
C GLY A 23 8.91 3.12 -11.91
N LYS A 24 8.64 2.07 -11.11
CA LYS A 24 9.08 0.69 -11.37
C LYS A 24 7.95 -0.33 -11.26
N ARG A 25 8.21 -1.53 -11.73
CA ARG A 25 7.32 -2.69 -11.62
C ARG A 25 8.10 -3.88 -11.08
N TYR A 26 7.46 -4.66 -10.22
CA TYR A 26 8.01 -5.90 -9.69
C TYR A 26 7.59 -7.09 -10.54
N ASP A 27 8.44 -8.12 -10.56
CA ASP A 27 8.04 -9.44 -11.02
C ASP A 27 6.91 -9.98 -10.12
N TYR A 28 6.02 -10.80 -10.68
CA TYR A 28 4.86 -11.32 -9.95
C TYR A 28 5.28 -12.36 -8.91
N GLU A 29 6.46 -12.95 -9.06
CA GLU A 29 7.06 -13.89 -8.12
C GLU A 29 8.09 -13.24 -7.18
N ASP A 30 8.30 -11.92 -7.28
CA ASP A 30 9.23 -11.20 -6.41
C ASP A 30 8.80 -11.37 -4.93
N PRO A 31 9.65 -11.94 -4.07
CA PRO A 31 9.27 -12.30 -2.71
C PRO A 31 8.97 -11.08 -1.85
N THR A 32 9.64 -9.95 -2.10
CA THR A 32 9.40 -8.71 -1.37
C THR A 32 8.05 -8.12 -1.76
N PHE A 33 7.73 -8.12 -3.04
CA PHE A 33 6.43 -7.66 -3.53
C PHE A 33 5.30 -8.54 -3.00
N LEU A 34 5.43 -9.86 -3.09
CA LEU A 34 4.44 -10.80 -2.56
C LEU A 34 4.19 -10.59 -1.06
N ARG A 35 5.24 -10.33 -0.28
CA ARG A 35 5.11 -10.03 1.16
C ARG A 35 4.28 -8.77 1.41
N LEU A 36 4.42 -7.73 0.59
CA LEU A 36 3.61 -6.51 0.73
C LEU A 36 2.14 -6.74 0.43
N LEU A 37 1.85 -7.53 -0.59
CA LEU A 37 0.48 -7.91 -0.91
C LEU A 37 -0.14 -8.67 0.26
N GLU A 38 0.61 -9.61 0.85
CA GLU A 38 0.18 -10.35 2.03
C GLU A 38 -0.11 -9.43 3.22
N ILE A 39 0.78 -8.46 3.51
CA ILE A 39 0.58 -7.49 4.60
C ILE A 39 -0.72 -6.69 4.40
N ILE A 40 -1.01 -6.25 3.16
CA ILE A 40 -2.26 -5.53 2.88
C ILE A 40 -3.45 -6.43 3.12
N THR A 41 -3.48 -7.61 2.50
CA THR A 41 -4.60 -8.53 2.61
C THR A 41 -4.84 -8.91 4.08
N GLU A 42 -3.77 -9.15 4.84
CA GLU A 42 -3.87 -9.43 6.27
C GLU A 42 -4.41 -8.23 7.06
N ASN A 43 -3.93 -7.02 6.80
CA ASN A 43 -4.43 -5.82 7.48
C ASN A 43 -5.92 -5.57 7.21
N ILE A 44 -6.36 -5.84 5.98
CA ILE A 44 -7.76 -5.64 5.60
C ILE A 44 -8.65 -6.69 6.26
N HIS A 45 -8.21 -7.95 6.28
CA HIS A 45 -8.88 -8.99 7.07
C HIS A 45 -8.96 -8.62 8.55
N LEU A 46 -7.84 -8.18 9.14
CA LEU A 46 -7.79 -7.75 10.54
C LEU A 46 -8.73 -6.57 10.80
N SER A 47 -8.82 -5.62 9.87
CA SER A 47 -9.69 -4.44 10.01
C SER A 47 -11.18 -4.80 10.14
N GLY A 48 -11.60 -5.93 9.56
CA GLY A 48 -12.95 -6.46 9.67
C GLY A 48 -13.18 -7.37 10.88
N THR A 49 -12.17 -7.65 11.70
CA THR A 49 -12.34 -8.54 12.87
C THR A 49 -13.11 -7.85 14.01
N PRO A 50 -13.96 -8.59 14.77
CA PRO A 50 -14.68 -8.02 15.91
C PRO A 50 -13.77 -7.31 16.92
N ASN A 51 -12.57 -7.86 17.17
CA ASN A 51 -11.60 -7.26 18.10
C ASN A 51 -11.12 -5.88 17.64
N ILE A 52 -10.84 -5.71 16.34
CA ILE A 52 -10.43 -4.41 15.79
C ILE A 52 -11.60 -3.44 15.72
N LEU A 53 -12.79 -3.91 15.33
CA LEU A 53 -14.00 -3.08 15.30
C LEU A 53 -14.35 -2.56 16.70
N LEU A 54 -14.33 -3.42 17.73
CA LEU A 54 -14.54 -3.03 19.11
C LEU A 54 -13.46 -2.07 19.61
N TYR A 55 -12.20 -2.28 19.21
CA TYR A 55 -11.12 -1.35 19.52
C TYR A 55 -11.35 0.04 18.88
N ASN A 56 -11.82 0.10 17.63
CA ASN A 56 -12.09 1.36 16.94
C ASN A 56 -13.25 2.14 17.59
N ILE A 57 -14.27 1.45 18.12
CA ILE A 57 -15.41 2.08 18.80
C ILE A 57 -15.05 2.43 20.25
N PHE A 58 -14.35 1.55 20.96
CA PHE A 58 -13.96 1.71 22.36
C PHE A 58 -12.44 1.54 22.54
N PRO A 59 -11.63 2.57 22.24
CA PRO A 59 -10.16 2.48 22.27
C PRO A 59 -9.60 2.07 23.63
N MET A 60 -10.30 2.44 24.71
CA MET A 60 -9.97 2.10 26.10
C MET A 60 -9.96 0.59 26.35
N LEU A 61 -10.76 -0.20 25.62
CA LEU A 61 -10.76 -1.68 25.73
C LEU A 61 -9.63 -2.33 24.92
N GLY A 62 -8.84 -1.54 24.19
CA GLY A 62 -7.81 -2.05 23.29
C GLY A 62 -6.69 -2.86 23.96
N PHE A 63 -6.45 -2.67 25.27
CA PHE A 63 -5.48 -3.47 26.02
C PHE A 63 -5.98 -4.90 26.31
N LEU A 64 -7.29 -5.10 26.42
CA LEU A 64 -7.92 -6.41 26.68
C LEU A 64 -8.01 -7.27 25.42
N LEU A 65 -8.21 -6.64 24.27
CA LEU A 65 -8.55 -7.34 23.03
C LEU A 65 -7.33 -7.89 22.27
N GLY A 66 -6.11 -7.58 22.72
CA GLY A 66 -4.85 -8.03 22.09
C GLY A 66 -4.67 -7.61 20.63
N ALA A 67 -5.61 -6.83 20.09
CA ALA A 67 -5.80 -6.61 18.67
C ALA A 67 -4.69 -5.75 18.04
N ARG A 68 -4.01 -4.94 18.86
CA ARG A 68 -3.06 -3.94 18.38
C ARG A 68 -1.73 -4.55 17.91
N LYS A 69 -1.28 -5.68 18.48
CA LYS A 69 0.10 -6.17 18.27
C LYS A 69 0.36 -6.51 16.80
N LYS A 70 -0.56 -7.24 16.16
CA LYS A 70 -0.40 -7.69 14.78
C LYS A 70 -0.52 -6.55 13.78
N VAL A 71 -1.52 -5.68 13.93
CA VAL A 71 -1.69 -4.47 13.08
C VAL A 71 -0.49 -3.54 13.20
N THR A 72 0.04 -3.36 14.42
CA THR A 72 1.24 -2.52 14.64
C THR A 72 2.47 -3.12 13.97
N ASN A 73 2.67 -4.43 14.08
CA ASN A 73 3.79 -5.13 13.43
C ASN A 73 3.69 -5.01 11.91
N ASN A 74 2.51 -5.26 11.34
CA ASN A 74 2.27 -5.16 9.91
C ASN A 74 2.52 -3.73 9.39
N ARG A 75 2.07 -2.71 10.14
CA ARG A 75 2.32 -1.31 9.80
C ARG A 75 3.81 -0.97 9.86
N LYS A 76 4.52 -1.49 10.86
CA LYS A 76 5.98 -1.32 10.97
C LYS A 76 6.70 -1.95 9.77
N GLU A 77 6.40 -3.22 9.46
CA GLU A 77 7.03 -3.94 8.34
C GLU A 77 6.76 -3.23 7.00
N PHE A 78 5.53 -2.76 6.80
CA PHE A 78 5.19 -1.98 5.61
C PHE A 78 5.98 -0.66 5.54
N HIS A 79 6.06 0.09 6.65
CA HIS A 79 6.86 1.30 6.72
C HIS A 79 8.36 1.05 6.54
N ASP A 80 8.89 -0.06 7.04
CA ASP A 80 10.31 -0.44 6.88
C ASP A 80 10.62 -0.77 5.42
N PHE A 81 9.70 -1.44 4.71
CA PHE A 81 9.81 -1.65 3.27
C PHE A 81 9.79 -0.34 2.50
N LEU A 82 8.82 0.54 2.81
CA LEU A 82 8.75 1.87 2.22
C LEU A 82 10.06 2.62 2.49
N GLN A 83 10.56 2.60 3.72
CA GLN A 83 11.80 3.26 4.08
C GLN A 83 12.99 2.74 3.27
N THR A 84 13.15 1.43 3.16
CA THR A 84 14.24 0.81 2.38
C THR A 84 14.12 1.17 0.90
N THR A 85 12.92 1.06 0.34
CA THR A 85 12.68 1.30 -1.08
C THR A 85 12.66 2.78 -1.45
N PHE A 86 12.31 3.68 -0.53
CA PHE A 86 12.20 5.12 -0.77
C PHE A 86 13.49 5.85 -0.45
N ILE A 87 14.16 5.53 0.66
CA ILE A 87 15.38 6.24 1.08
C ILE A 87 16.57 5.85 0.19
N GLU A 88 16.66 4.62 -0.30
CA GLU A 88 17.72 4.25 -1.24
C GLU A 88 17.62 4.99 -2.58
N TYR A 89 16.42 5.39 -3.00
CA TYR A 89 16.19 6.22 -4.19
C TYR A 89 16.57 7.70 -4.01
N VAL A 90 16.63 8.21 -2.77
CA VAL A 90 17.06 9.60 -2.46
C VAL A 90 18.47 9.90 -2.97
N LYS A 91 19.32 8.87 -3.14
CA LYS A 91 20.67 9.04 -3.69
C LYS A 91 20.69 9.50 -5.15
N ASN A 92 19.63 9.25 -5.92
CA ASN A 92 19.60 9.46 -7.39
C ASN A 92 18.47 10.41 -7.84
N LEU A 93 17.99 11.30 -6.97
CA LEU A 93 16.93 12.26 -7.32
C LEU A 93 17.47 13.36 -8.23
N ASP A 94 16.96 13.43 -9.47
CA ASP A 94 17.13 14.58 -10.36
C ASP A 94 15.95 15.53 -10.17
N GLU A 95 16.20 16.75 -9.69
CA GLU A 95 15.15 17.74 -9.43
C GLU A 95 14.51 18.28 -10.72
N ASN A 96 15.17 18.11 -11.88
CA ASN A 96 14.65 18.59 -13.16
C ASN A 96 13.81 17.55 -13.92
N ASP A 97 13.80 16.30 -13.46
CA ASP A 97 13.06 15.20 -14.09
C ASP A 97 12.35 14.33 -13.01
N PRO A 98 11.26 14.81 -12.40
CA PRO A 98 10.46 14.01 -11.48
C PRO A 98 9.71 12.91 -12.24
N ARG A 99 10.09 11.63 -12.01
CA ARG A 99 9.56 10.50 -12.80
C ARG A 99 8.41 9.76 -12.11
N ASN A 100 8.20 10.02 -10.82
CA ASN A 100 7.22 9.33 -10.00
C ASN A 100 6.71 10.24 -8.86
N PHE A 101 5.70 9.75 -8.14
CA PHE A 101 5.09 10.50 -7.04
C PHE A 101 6.11 10.84 -5.94
N ILE A 102 7.03 9.93 -5.62
CA ILE A 102 8.00 10.12 -4.54
C ILE A 102 9.02 11.20 -4.93
N ASP A 103 9.54 11.17 -6.15
CA ASP A 103 10.43 12.21 -6.67
C ASP A 103 9.77 13.60 -6.49
N SER A 104 8.51 13.70 -6.92
CA SER A 104 7.72 14.93 -6.81
C SER A 104 7.52 15.38 -5.35
N PHE A 105 7.22 14.45 -4.44
CA PHE A 105 7.05 14.74 -3.02
C PHE A 105 8.36 15.21 -2.38
N LEU A 106 9.49 14.59 -2.72
CA LEU A 106 10.80 14.91 -2.18
C LEU A 106 11.31 16.27 -2.68
N ILE A 107 11.07 16.62 -3.95
CA ILE A 107 11.38 17.95 -4.48
C ILE A 107 10.61 19.01 -3.70
N GLN A 108 9.30 18.81 -3.52
CA GLN A 108 8.47 19.73 -2.74
C GLN A 108 8.92 19.83 -1.27
N GLN A 109 9.28 18.71 -0.65
CA GLN A 109 9.89 18.69 0.69
C GLN A 109 11.15 19.54 0.78
N ARG A 110 12.06 19.43 -0.19
CA ARG A 110 13.30 20.25 -0.22
C ARG A 110 12.97 21.73 -0.35
N GLU A 111 12.02 22.10 -1.20
CA GLU A 111 11.58 23.48 -1.39
C GLU A 111 10.96 24.08 -0.11
N GLU A 112 10.17 23.32 0.64
CA GLU A 112 9.60 23.77 1.92
C GLU A 112 10.67 23.92 3.00
N ASN A 113 11.61 22.99 3.07
CA ASN A 113 12.73 23.04 4.02
C ASN A 113 13.64 24.26 3.77
N LYS A 114 13.91 24.61 2.51
CA LYS A 114 14.68 25.84 2.16
C LYS A 114 14.00 27.11 2.67
N LYS A 115 12.67 27.12 2.70
CA LYS A 115 11.85 28.26 3.15
C LYS A 115 11.64 28.29 4.67
N MET A 116 12.22 27.34 5.41
CA MET A 116 11.95 27.12 6.85
C MET A 116 10.44 27.04 7.16
N ALA A 117 9.65 26.54 6.21
CA ALA A 117 8.23 26.40 6.38
C ALA A 117 7.95 25.12 7.17
N ASN A 118 7.15 25.20 8.23
CA ASN A 118 6.54 24.02 8.86
C ASN A 118 5.41 23.52 7.95
N GLY A 119 5.79 22.85 6.86
CA GLY A 119 4.87 22.33 5.85
C GLY A 119 4.48 20.87 6.06
N TYR A 120 3.71 20.35 5.12
CA TYR A 120 3.19 18.98 5.18
C TYR A 120 4.13 17.95 4.54
N PHE A 121 5.18 18.40 3.86
CA PHE A 121 6.08 17.52 3.10
C PHE A 121 7.23 17.02 3.99
N HIS A 122 6.93 16.14 4.94
CA HIS A 122 7.92 15.46 5.78
C HIS A 122 7.86 13.93 5.61
N ASN A 123 8.91 13.22 6.05
CA ASN A 123 9.07 11.78 5.81
C ASN A 123 7.93 10.92 6.36
N GLU A 124 7.37 11.29 7.52
CA GLU A 124 6.20 10.58 8.06
C GLU A 124 4.98 10.69 7.14
N ASN A 125 4.74 11.85 6.54
CA ASN A 125 3.64 12.03 5.60
C ASN A 125 3.90 11.32 4.28
N LEU A 126 5.15 11.32 3.79
CA LEU A 126 5.53 10.52 2.62
C LEU A 126 5.23 9.03 2.83
N LYS A 127 5.61 8.47 4.00
CA LYS A 127 5.31 7.09 4.36
C LYS A 127 3.80 6.84 4.45
N ALA A 128 3.06 7.74 5.12
CA ALA A 128 1.63 7.61 5.30
C ALA A 128 0.86 7.67 3.97
N VAL A 129 1.13 8.66 3.12
CA VAL A 129 0.45 8.83 1.84
C VAL A 129 0.78 7.70 0.87
N SER A 130 2.04 7.25 0.83
CA SER A 130 2.45 6.12 -0.02
C SER A 130 1.77 4.83 0.41
N SER A 131 1.70 4.59 1.73
CA SER A 131 0.96 3.44 2.28
C SER A 131 -0.51 3.50 1.92
N ASN A 132 -1.13 4.68 2.04
CA ASN A 132 -2.53 4.87 1.74
C ASN A 132 -2.83 4.61 0.25
N LEU A 133 -2.05 5.23 -0.65
CA LEU A 133 -2.19 5.02 -2.09
C LEU A 133 -2.04 3.55 -2.47
N PHE A 134 -1.00 2.89 -1.95
CA PHE A 134 -0.73 1.48 -2.24
C PHE A 134 -1.85 0.56 -1.74
N ALA A 135 -2.28 0.70 -0.48
CA ALA A 135 -3.33 -0.14 0.09
C ALA A 135 -4.69 0.10 -0.58
N ALA A 136 -5.09 1.37 -0.73
CA ALA A 136 -6.39 1.73 -1.30
C ALA A 136 -6.51 1.27 -2.76
N GLY A 137 -5.50 1.55 -3.59
CA GLY A 137 -5.53 1.20 -5.01
C GLY A 137 -5.45 -0.30 -5.27
N THR A 138 -4.72 -1.04 -4.42
CA THR A 138 -4.55 -2.49 -4.53
C THR A 138 -5.81 -3.25 -4.21
N GLU A 139 -6.32 -3.15 -2.98
CA GLU A 139 -7.34 -4.10 -2.53
C GLU A 139 -8.69 -3.83 -3.18
N THR A 140 -9.10 -2.57 -3.29
CA THR A 140 -10.43 -2.21 -3.79
C THR A 140 -10.59 -2.67 -5.24
N THR A 141 -9.67 -2.23 -6.12
CA THR A 141 -9.66 -2.63 -7.53
C THR A 141 -9.46 -4.14 -7.70
N GLY A 142 -8.53 -4.74 -6.96
CA GLY A 142 -8.28 -6.19 -7.03
C GLY A 142 -9.51 -7.01 -6.60
N SER A 143 -10.23 -6.57 -5.56
CA SER A 143 -11.49 -7.17 -5.14
C SER A 143 -12.58 -7.01 -6.19
N THR A 144 -12.76 -5.81 -6.73
CA THR A 144 -13.77 -5.56 -7.77
C THR A 144 -13.55 -6.42 -9.00
N LEU A 145 -12.31 -6.54 -9.48
CA LEU A 145 -11.98 -7.39 -10.64
C LEU A 145 -12.20 -8.88 -10.35
N ARG A 146 -11.85 -9.35 -9.15
CA ARG A 146 -12.16 -10.73 -8.72
C ARG A 146 -13.66 -11.00 -8.72
N TRP A 147 -14.46 -10.08 -8.18
CA TRP A 147 -15.92 -10.17 -8.20
C TRP A 147 -16.48 -10.10 -9.62
N ALA A 148 -15.95 -9.24 -10.48
CA ALA A 148 -16.37 -9.15 -11.87
C ALA A 148 -16.15 -10.47 -12.62
N ILE A 149 -14.99 -11.10 -12.46
CA ILE A 149 -14.71 -12.41 -13.08
C ILE A 149 -15.63 -13.49 -12.52
N LEU A 150 -15.82 -13.54 -11.20
CA LEU A 150 -16.74 -14.49 -10.58
C LEU A 150 -18.17 -14.32 -11.10
N LEU A 151 -18.62 -13.08 -11.29
CA LEU A 151 -19.94 -12.77 -11.84
C LEU A 151 -20.04 -13.16 -13.32
N MET A 152 -19.02 -12.90 -14.14
CA MET A 152 -18.98 -13.35 -15.55
C MET A 152 -19.02 -14.88 -15.66
N MET A 153 -18.36 -15.60 -14.76
CA MET A 153 -18.45 -17.07 -14.71
C MET A 153 -19.84 -17.57 -14.30
N LYS A 154 -20.57 -16.82 -13.47
CA LYS A 154 -21.92 -17.16 -13.01
C LYS A 154 -22.99 -16.84 -14.07
N TYR A 155 -22.81 -15.76 -14.82
CA TYR A 155 -23.73 -15.25 -15.82
C TYR A 155 -23.02 -15.16 -17.19
N PRO A 156 -22.68 -16.31 -17.81
CA PRO A 156 -21.91 -16.35 -19.04
C PRO A 156 -22.59 -15.67 -20.23
N GLU A 157 -23.90 -15.45 -20.18
CA GLU A 157 -24.68 -14.71 -21.18
C GLU A 157 -24.40 -13.20 -21.21
N ILE A 158 -23.76 -12.66 -20.17
CA ILE A 158 -23.41 -11.23 -20.06
C ILE A 158 -21.97 -10.97 -20.54
N GLN A 159 -21.11 -11.99 -20.55
CA GLN A 159 -19.69 -11.90 -20.91
C GLN A 159 -19.47 -11.64 -22.40
#